data_AF-A0A847WGI6-F1
#
_entry.id   AF-A0A847WGI6-F1
#
_cell.length_a   1.000
_cell.length_b   1.000
_cell.length_c   1.000
_cell.angle_alpha   90.00
_cell.angle_beta   90.00
_cell.angle_gamma   90.00
#
_symmetry.space_group_name_H-M   'P 1'
#
loop_
_entity.id
_entity.type
_entity.pdbx_description
1 polymer ?
#
loop_
_entity_poly.entity_id
_entity_poly.type
_entity_poly.pdbx_seq_one_letter_code
_entity_poly.pdbx_strand_id
1 'polypeptide(L)' 'VDVRLMKARWGSALTDKKMILLNAELIKAPKYCIDYVVLHELIHFKYNDHSEKFYQMLYSLMPDWEKRKAILDEEIVKEL' A
#
# COMPACT_ATOMS: atom_id res chain seq x y z
N VAL A 1 -3.88 -11.51 -6.91
CA VAL A 1 -3.12 -10.26 -7.02
C VAL A 1 -2.89 -10.01 -8.49
N ASP A 2 -3.09 -8.79 -8.96
CA ASP A 2 -2.84 -8.39 -10.35
C ASP A 2 -1.99 -7.10 -10.37
N VAL A 3 -1.20 -6.91 -11.42
CA VAL A 3 -0.20 -5.85 -11.54
C VAL A 3 -0.43 -5.07 -12.82
N ARG A 4 -0.53 -3.73 -12.72
CA ARG A 4 -0.75 -2.86 -13.88
C ARG A 4 -0.22 -1.46 -13.63
N LEU A 5 0.01 -0.70 -14.69
CA LEU A 5 0.34 0.73 -14.57
C LEU A 5 -0.87 1.51 -14.03
N MET A 6 -0.62 2.37 -13.03
CA MET A 6 -1.62 3.25 -12.43
C MET A 6 -1.08 4.68 -12.33
N LYS A 7 -1.95 5.68 -12.50
CA LYS A 7 -1.54 7.10 -12.50
C LYS A 7 -1.42 7.73 -11.11
N ALA A 8 -2.28 7.34 -10.16
CA ALA A 8 -2.50 8.10 -8.93
C ALA A 8 -2.39 7.29 -7.63
N ARG A 9 -2.04 6.01 -7.71
CA ARG A 9 -2.01 5.13 -6.53
C ARG A 9 -1.00 3.99 -6.68
N TRP A 10 -0.48 3.54 -5.55
CA TRP A 10 0.44 2.42 -5.45
C TRP A 10 -0.27 1.06 -5.42
N GLY A 11 -1.50 1.03 -4.91
CA GLY A 11 -2.31 -0.18 -4.84
C GLY A 11 -3.80 0.12 -4.79
N SER A 12 -4.61 -0.94 -4.82
CA SER A 12 -6.04 -0.90 -4.50
C SER A 12 -6.55 -2.29 -4.13
N ALA A 13 -7.33 -2.36 -3.05
CA ALA A 13 -8.13 -3.52 -2.71
C ALA A 13 -9.51 -3.45 -3.39
N LEU A 14 -9.82 -4.44 -4.22
CA LEU A 14 -11.17 -4.67 -4.75
C LEU A 14 -11.84 -5.71 -3.83
N THR A 15 -12.53 -5.21 -2.81
CA THR A 15 -13.11 -6.02 -1.73
C THR A 15 -14.19 -6.97 -2.23
N ASP A 16 -15.01 -6.52 -3.19
CA ASP A 16 -16.03 -7.32 -3.89
C ASP A 16 -15.43 -8.51 -4.66
N LYS A 17 -14.24 -8.32 -5.25
CA LYS A 17 -13.53 -9.31 -6.07
C LYS A 17 -12.48 -10.11 -5.31
N LYS A 18 -12.31 -9.86 -4.01
CA LYS A 18 -11.24 -10.46 -3.18
C LYS A 18 -9.85 -10.33 -3.84
N MET A 19 -9.58 -9.17 -4.44
CA MET A 19 -8.40 -8.97 -5.28
C MET A 19 -7.62 -7.73 -4.87
N ILE A 20 -6.30 -7.86 -4.78
CA ILE A 20 -5.36 -6.72 -4.66
C ILE A 20 -4.82 -6.40 -6.04
N LEU A 21 -4.86 -5.12 -6.37
CA LEU A 21 -4.18 -4.52 -7.51
C LEU A 21 -2.94 -3.78 -7.02
N LEU A 22 -1.81 -3.98 -7.68
CA LEU A 22 -0.56 -3.26 -7.40
C LEU A 22 -0.12 -2.47 -8.64
N ASN A 23 0.44 -1.27 -8.40
CA ASN A 23 1.04 -0.48 -9.46
C ASN A 23 2.37 -1.09 -9.90
N ALA A 24 2.57 -1.28 -11.20
CA ALA A 24 3.82 -1.83 -11.76
C ALA A 24 5.06 -0.98 -11.39
N GLU A 25 4.89 0.33 -11.19
CA GLU A 25 5.96 1.24 -10.76
C GLU A 25 6.54 0.90 -9.37
N LEU A 26 5.83 0.10 -8.55
CA LEU A 26 6.36 -0.41 -7.28
C LEU A 26 7.65 -1.22 -7.44
N ILE A 27 7.95 -1.75 -8.65
CA ILE A 27 9.19 -2.47 -8.90
C ILE A 27 10.44 -1.62 -8.66
N LYS A 28 10.30 -0.28 -8.72
CA LYS A 28 11.37 0.68 -8.44
C LYS A 28 11.55 0.93 -6.94
N ALA A 29 10.59 0.53 -6.11
CA ALA A 29 10.62 0.77 -4.67
C ALA A 29 11.49 -0.27 -3.96
N PRO A 30 12.12 0.11 -2.83
CA PRO A 30 12.68 -0.86 -1.91
C PRO A 30 11.63 -1.89 -1.48
N LYS A 31 12.04 -3.15 -1.36
CA LYS A 31 11.13 -4.27 -1.04
C LYS A 31 10.25 -4.01 0.18
N TYR A 32 10.81 -3.40 1.23
CA TYR A 32 10.07 -3.09 2.45
C TYR A 32 8.93 -2.06 2.23
N CYS A 33 9.06 -1.15 1.27
CA CYS A 33 7.98 -0.24 0.87
C CYS A 33 6.87 -0.97 0.11
N ILE A 34 7.23 -1.95 -0.73
CA ILE A 34 6.25 -2.82 -1.40
C ILE A 34 5.46 -3.61 -0.35
N ASP A 35 6.14 -4.17 0.66
CA ASP A 35 5.49 -4.89 1.75
C ASP A 35 4.48 -3.99 2.50
N TYR A 36 4.82 -2.70 2.70
CA TYR A 36 3.90 -1.71 3.27
C TYR A 36 2.64 -1.53 2.42
N VAL A 37 2.78 -1.34 1.10
CA VAL A 37 1.62 -1.18 0.20
C VAL A 37 0.76 -2.44 0.18
N VAL A 38 1.36 -3.63 0.12
CA VAL A 38 0.61 -4.90 0.16
C VAL A 38 -0.17 -5.03 1.46
N LEU A 39 0.46 -4.75 2.61
CA LEU A 39 -0.22 -4.81 3.90
C LEU A 39 -1.36 -3.77 3.98
N HIS A 40 -1.14 -2.56 3.48
CA HIS A 40 -2.16 -1.51 3.40
C HIS A 40 -3.40 -1.99 2.65
N GLU A 41 -3.23 -2.58 1.45
CA GLU A 41 -4.35 -3.12 0.68
C GLU A 41 -4.99 -4.36 1.32
N LEU A 42 -4.21 -5.19 2.03
CA LEU A 42 -4.78 -6.33 2.77
C LEU A 42 -5.70 -5.88 3.90
N ILE A 43 -5.33 -4.81 4.63
CA ILE A 43 -6.16 -4.28 5.72
C ILE A 43 -7.48 -3.73 5.19
N HIS A 44 -7.52 -3.24 3.95
CA HIS A 44 -8.76 -2.78 3.32
C HIS A 44 -9.85 -3.85 3.17
N PHE A 45 -9.54 -5.15 3.23
CA PHE A 45 -10.57 -6.20 3.29
C PHE A 45 -11.32 -6.24 4.63
N LYS A 46 -10.79 -5.62 5.68
CA LYS A 46 -11.41 -5.53 7.00
C LYS A 46 -11.92 -4.13 7.32
N TYR A 47 -11.19 -3.10 6.89
CA TYR A 47 -11.53 -1.69 7.12
C TYR A 47 -11.49 -0.93 5.79
N ASN A 48 -12.67 -0.58 5.26
CA ASN A 48 -12.81 0.06 3.94
C ASN A 48 -12.33 1.52 3.89
N ASP A 49 -11.91 2.08 5.02
CA ASP A 49 -11.44 3.45 5.18
C ASP A 49 -10.13 3.48 5.99
N HIS A 50 -9.50 4.65 6.05
CA HIS A 50 -8.34 4.91 6.90
C HIS A 50 -8.75 5.38 8.30
N SER A 51 -9.68 4.65 8.94
CA SER A 51 -10.10 4.94 10.31
C SER A 51 -9.01 4.62 11.34
N GLU A 52 -9.23 5.00 12.60
CA GLU A 52 -8.32 4.67 13.70
C GLU A 52 -8.05 3.15 13.79
N LYS A 53 -9.08 2.32 13.56
CA LYS A 53 -8.96 0.86 13.57
C LYS A 53 -8.05 0.34 12.45
N PHE A 54 -8.07 0.99 11.28
CA PHE A 54 -7.14 0.69 10.19
C PHE A 54 -5.70 0.91 10.65
N TYR A 55 -5.40 2.09 11.21
CA TYR A 55 -4.06 2.44 11.63
C TYR A 55 -3.58 1.63 12.84
N GLN A 56 -4.46 1.31 13.79
CA GLN A 56 -4.13 0.41 14.90
C GLN A 56 -3.69 -0.98 14.39
N MET A 57 -4.43 -1.54 13.42
CA MET A 57 -4.07 -2.82 12.83
C MET A 57 -2.75 -2.72 12.04
N LEU A 58 -2.60 -1.68 11.23
CA LEU A 58 -1.37 -1.44 10.48
C LEU A 58 -0.16 -1.32 11.40
N TYR A 59 -0.26 -0.51 12.47
CA TYR A 59 0.80 -0.33 13.46
C TYR A 59 1.13 -1.63 14.19
N SER A 60 0.12 -2.42 14.60
CA SER A 60 0.35 -3.70 15.27
C SER A 60 1.11 -4.72 14.42
N LEU A 61 0.94 -4.67 13.09
CA LEU A 61 1.57 -5.60 12.15
C LEU A 61 2.88 -5.05 11.57
N MET A 62 3.02 -3.73 11.50
CA MET A 62 4.17 -3.03 10.93
C MET A 62 4.40 -1.70 11.67
N PRO A 63 5.04 -1.72 12.84
CA PRO A 63 5.23 -0.51 13.66
C PRO A 63 6.05 0.60 12.98
N ASP A 64 6.83 0.25 11.96
CA ASP A 64 7.67 1.15 11.17
C ASP A 64 7.02 1.65 9.87
N TRP A 65 5.72 1.41 9.67
CA TRP A 65 5.01 1.73 8.41
C TRP A 65 5.14 3.19 7.98
N GLU A 66 5.16 4.14 8.93
CA GLU A 66 5.31 5.57 8.64
C GLU A 66 6.64 5.88 7.95
N LYS A 67 7.74 5.22 8.38
CA LYS A 67 9.06 5.38 7.76
C LYS A 67 9.07 4.82 6.35
N ARG A 68 8.44 3.67 6.13
CA ARG A 68 8.33 3.04 4.81
C ARG A 68 7.50 3.89 3.85
N LYS A 69 6.39 4.46 4.35
CA LYS A 69 5.56 5.40 3.60
C LYS A 69 6.36 6.65 3.22
N ALA A 70 7.12 7.23 4.16
CA ALA A 70 7.94 8.41 3.88
C ALA A 70 8.98 8.14 2.78
N ILE A 71 9.67 7.00 2.82
CA ILE A 71 10.60 6.59 1.77
C ILE A 71 9.89 6.45 0.41
N LEU A 72 8.72 5.82 0.39
CA LEU A 72 7.93 5.66 -0.84
C LEU A 72 7.48 7.01 -1.43
N ASP A 73 7.10 7.96 -0.56
CA ASP A 73 6.70 9.31 -0.95
C ASP A 73 7.91 10.14 -1.45
N GLU A 74 9.10 9.96 -0.87
CA GLU A 74 10.30 10.71 -1.26
C GLU A 74 11.01 10.17 -2.51
N GLU A 75 11.09 8.85 -2.66
CA GLU A 75 11.86 8.19 -3.73
C GLU A 75 11.09 8.14 -5.06
N ILE A 76 9.75 8.06 -5.04
CA ILE A 76 9.00 7.71 -6.26
C ILE A 76 7.95 8.76 -6.68
N VAL A 77 7.45 9.60 -5.77
CA VAL A 77 6.49 10.67 -6.14
C VAL A 77 7.16 11.78 -6.97
N LYS A 78 8.50 11.81 -7.06
CA LYS A 78 9.21 12.78 -7.91
C LYS A 78 9.15 12.49 -9.42
N GLU A 79 8.69 11.30 -9.83
CA GLU A 79 8.60 10.92 -11.25
C GLU A 79 7.16 10.72 -11.77
N LEU A 80 6.13 10.99 -10.96
CA LEU A 80 4.71 10.94 -11.36
C LEU A 80 4.10 12.33 -11.56
#